data_AF-A0A6V7LQU7-F1
#
_entry.id   AF-A0A6V7LQU7-F1
#
_cell.length_a   1.000
_cell.length_b   1.000
_cell.length_c   1.000
_cell.angle_alpha   90.00
_cell.angle_beta   90.00
_cell.angle_gamma   90.00
#
_symmetry.space_group_name_H-M   'P 1'
#
loop_
_entity.id
_entity.type
_entity.pdbx_description
1 polymer ?
#
loop_
_entity_poly.entity_id
_entity_poly.type
_entity_poly.pdbx_seq_one_letter_code
_entity_poly.pdbx_strand_id
1 'polypeptide(L)' 'KVADTEAVRNLTDTSKYTGSHKERFDSTGKGKGIEGRADTSANDGYVGGYKEKGTYDKTKKD' A
#
# COMPACT_ATOMS: atom_id res chain seq x y z
N LYS A 1 -5.62 -34.12 -2.87
CA LYS A 1 -5.90 -33.55 -1.53
C LYS A 1 -4.63 -32.83 -1.09
N VAL A 2 -4.63 -31.49 -1.09
CA VAL A 2 -3.48 -30.73 -0.57
C VAL A 2 -3.42 -31.01 0.93
N ALA A 3 -2.29 -31.50 1.42
CA ALA A 3 -2.12 -31.76 2.84
C ALA A 3 -2.07 -30.42 3.57
N ASP A 4 -3.09 -30.13 4.38
CA ASP A 4 -3.20 -28.93 5.19
C ASP A 4 -2.34 -29.09 6.46
N THR A 5 -1.02 -29.05 6.27
CA THR A 5 -0.03 -29.14 7.34
C THR A 5 0.30 -27.76 7.88
N GLU A 6 0.80 -27.70 9.12
CA GLU A 6 1.23 -26.44 9.75
C GLU A 6 2.29 -25.69 8.91
N ALA A 7 3.20 -26.44 8.29
CA ALA A 7 4.19 -25.89 7.37
C ALA A 7 3.56 -25.21 6.15
N VAL A 8 2.51 -25.81 5.57
CA VAL A 8 1.77 -25.22 4.43
C VAL A 8 1.04 -23.97 4.88
N ARG A 9 0.38 -23.99 6.06
CA ARG A 9 -0.26 -22.79 6.63
C ARG A 9 0.73 -21.64 6.80
N ASN A 10 1.91 -21.90 7.36
CA ASN A 10 2.92 -20.86 7.54
C ASN A 10 3.47 -20.31 6.21
N LEU A 11 3.43 -21.11 5.14
CA LEU A 11 3.88 -20.69 3.82
C LEU A 11 2.84 -19.86 3.05
N THR A 12 1.55 -20.12 3.27
CA THR A 12 0.46 -19.50 2.49
C THR A 12 -0.39 -18.49 3.26
N ASP A 13 -0.10 -18.25 4.54
CA ASP A 13 -0.85 -17.30 5.37
C ASP A 13 -0.41 -15.85 5.15
N THR A 14 -1.17 -15.15 4.31
CA THR A 14 -0.97 -13.75 3.94
C THR A 14 -1.31 -12.78 5.08
N SER A 15 -2.06 -13.22 6.10
CA SER A 15 -2.39 -12.37 7.26
C SER A 15 -1.14 -11.98 8.06
N LYS A 16 -0.08 -12.78 7.96
CA LYS A 16 1.21 -12.57 8.61
C LYS A 16 2.16 -11.68 7.80
N TYR A 17 1.75 -11.17 6.63
CA TYR A 17 2.60 -10.27 5.85
C TYR A 17 2.88 -8.99 6.62
N THR A 18 4.15 -8.60 6.68
CA THR A 18 4.63 -7.39 7.36
C THR A 18 5.65 -6.66 6.50
N GLY A 19 5.91 -5.39 6.81
CA GLY A 19 6.90 -4.57 6.10
C GLY A 19 6.72 -4.60 4.58
N SER A 20 7.81 -4.89 3.87
CA SER A 20 7.85 -4.91 2.40
C SER A 20 6.90 -5.92 1.74
N HIS A 21 6.46 -6.96 2.45
CA HIS A 21 5.47 -7.89 1.90
C HIS A 21 4.11 -7.23 1.73
N LYS A 22 3.70 -6.31 2.62
CA LYS A 22 2.43 -5.57 2.47
C LYS A 22 2.49 -4.57 1.31
N GLU A 23 3.67 -4.00 1.07
CA GLU A 23 3.88 -3.11 -0.08
C GLU A 23 3.79 -3.90 -1.39
N ARG A 24 4.35 -5.11 -1.43
CA ARG A 24 4.46 -5.91 -2.67
C ARG A 24 3.26 -6.80 -2.98
N PHE A 25 2.51 -7.24 -1.98
CA PHE A 25 1.43 -8.23 -2.13
C PHE A 25 0.12 -7.73 -1.53
N ASP A 26 -0.99 -8.19 -2.09
CA ASP A 26 -2.33 -7.98 -1.55
C ASP A 26 -2.67 -9.00 -0.45
N SER A 27 -3.85 -8.83 0.16
CA SER A 27 -4.35 -9.72 1.23
C SER A 27 -4.61 -11.15 0.75
N THR A 28 -4.70 -11.39 -0.55
CA THR A 28 -4.86 -12.72 -1.15
C THR A 28 -3.52 -13.38 -1.48
N GLY A 29 -2.40 -12.67 -1.29
CA GLY A 29 -1.05 -13.15 -1.60
C GLY A 29 -0.64 -12.92 -3.04
N LYS A 30 -1.47 -12.24 -3.84
CA LYS A 30 -1.12 -11.87 -5.21
C LYS A 30 -0.23 -10.62 -5.20
N GLY A 31 0.74 -10.59 -6.09
CA GLY A 31 1.61 -9.43 -6.24
C GLY A 31 0.85 -8.23 -6.79
N LYS A 32 1.07 -7.05 -6.23
CA LYS A 32 0.50 -5.76 -6.69
C LYS A 32 1.18 -5.22 -7.95
N GLY A 33 2.06 -6.00 -8.58
CA GLY A 33 2.76 -5.59 -9.80
C GLY A 33 3.65 -4.37 -9.59
N ILE A 34 3.56 -3.40 -10.50
CA ILE A 34 4.37 -2.17 -10.45
C ILE A 34 4.01 -1.28 -9.27
N GLU A 35 2.73 -1.25 -8.87
CA GLU A 35 2.25 -0.44 -7.75
C GLU A 35 2.93 -0.84 -6.43
N GLY A 36 3.21 -2.13 -6.24
CA GLY A 36 3.91 -2.62 -5.05
C GLY A 36 5.44 -2.55 -5.12
N ARG A 37 6.00 -2.04 -6.23
CA ARG A 37 7.45 -1.95 -6.47
C ARG A 37 7.93 -0.54 -6.76
N ALA A 38 7.02 0.36 -7.13
CA ALA A 38 7.32 1.76 -7.40
C ALA A 38 7.18 2.59 -6.12
N ASP A 39 8.13 3.49 -5.91
CA ASP A 39 8.00 4.55 -4.91
C ASP A 39 7.27 5.73 -5.58
N THR A 40 5.95 5.72 -5.50
CA THR A 40 5.12 6.78 -6.10
C THR A 40 4.93 7.94 -5.12
N SER A 41 5.56 9.07 -5.44
CA SER A 41 5.24 10.37 -4.82
C SER A 41 4.08 11.06 -5.55
N ALA A 42 3.35 11.92 -4.84
CA ALA A 42 2.32 12.73 -5.47
C ALA A 42 2.98 13.79 -6.38
N ASN A 43 2.62 13.82 -7.66
CA ASN A 43 3.09 14.81 -8.65
C ASN A 43 2.22 16.07 -8.65
N ASP A 44 1.74 16.50 -7.48
CA ASP A 44 0.83 17.64 -7.32
C ASP A 44 1.56 18.99 -7.21
N GLY A 45 2.89 18.99 -7.34
CA GLY A 45 3.74 20.17 -7.23
C GLY A 45 3.98 20.64 -5.79
N TYR A 46 3.38 19.97 -4.80
CA TYR A 46 3.57 20.28 -3.39
C TYR A 46 4.61 19.34 -2.77
N VAL A 47 5.40 19.88 -1.85
CA VAL A 47 6.34 19.08 -1.06
C VAL A 47 5.57 18.22 -0.05
N GLY A 48 6.05 17.01 0.24
CA GLY A 48 5.33 16.04 1.07
C GLY A 48 4.99 16.50 2.51
N GLY A 49 5.66 17.54 3.01
CA GLY A 49 5.37 18.14 4.32
C GLY A 49 4.29 19.24 4.31
N TYR A 50 3.79 19.63 3.14
CA TYR A 50 2.87 20.75 3.00
C TYR A 50 1.43 20.34 3.32
N LYS A 51 0.85 20.96 4.36
CA LYS A 51 -0.46 20.57 4.91
C LYS A 51 -1.64 21.32 4.30
N GLU A 52 -1.40 22.40 3.56
CA GLU A 52 -2.44 23.31 3.08
C GLU A 52 -2.80 23.04 1.60
N LYS A 53 -2.54 21.83 1.10
CA LYS A 53 -3.00 21.44 -0.24
C LYS A 53 -4.53 21.52 -0.31
N GLY A 54 -5.08 22.24 -1.29
CA GLY A 54 -6.52 22.35 -1.52
C GLY A 54 -7.28 23.25 -0.53
N THR A 55 -6.60 24.22 0.10
CA THR A 55 -7.24 25.23 0.98
C THR A 55 -7.54 26.56 0.28
N TYR A 56 -7.07 26.78 -0.96
CA TYR A 56 -7.22 28.03 -1.71
C TYR A 56 -8.69 28.48 -1.82
N ASP A 57 -9.61 27.56 -2.16
CA ASP A 57 -11.03 27.87 -2.28
C ASP A 57 -11.75 28.04 -0.92
N LYS A 58 -11.13 27.60 0.18
CA LYS A 58 -11.72 27.68 1.54
C LYS A 58 -11.51 29.05 2.18
N THR A 59 -10.47 29.78 1.79
CA THR A 59 -10.16 31.13 2.31
C THR A 59 -10.83 32.24 1.49
N LYS A 60 -11.21 31.92 0.24
CA LYS A 60 -12.05 32.75 -0.63
C LYS A 60 -13.54 32.48 -0.38
N LYS A 61 -14.04 32.83 0.81
CA LYS A 61 -15.48 33.06 0.99
C LYS A 61 -15.72 34.54 0.80
N ASP A 62 -16.48 34.89 -0.23
CA ASP A 62 -17.09 36.22 -0.39
C ASP A 62 -17.94 36.59 0.84
#